data_AF-A0A2G6N908-F1
#
_entry.id   AF-A0A2G6N908-F1
#
_cell.length_a   1.000
_cell.length_b   1.000
_cell.length_c   1.000
_cell.angle_alpha   90.00
_cell.angle_beta   90.00
_cell.angle_gamma   90.00
#
_symmetry.space_group_name_H-M   'P 1'
#
loop_
_entity.id
_entity.type
_entity.pdbx_description
1 polymer ?
#
loop_
_entity_poly.entity_id
_entity_poly.type
_entity_poly.pdbx_seq_one_letter_code
_entity_poly.pdbx_strand_id
1 'polypeptide(L)'
;LEEVLPGGKGAFALTADISGTELRPAGRVTFTGSNLGWHDLSLQQIKGAFQLQRGLQGEGGGKLEAAGLRYKETVLQQLLLQLAGSADRHRLDLHIDKGTVGGKPFAAAVTAVGGISDSPWQWQGKIVSGQFDFQPYGSWQQQHDALLHIEKGNISVENFTVSSKLATLAASASAIRQQGPWQWQAHAQIAGMELTEWQKMLQLPVGIAGEFSAELSVRGEDMVPIAANFLAEFPDTVVTMENIFSQGESVRFSNGRVIGSLQDGLLTANGGFTESGGGSLKWRLQAGEEGLPFAGGLPLTGTILCGDLNVDLLGSFVDYSQPSGRLHADLLLAGTLIRPKLSGKISLAGEVGILSQGISLHNPEITLDADPEQTRLHGVAASGDGFINVDGRLQYGERGVSADFTINGHNFLAVDLPEYSFAVDPAMRFTGDLDKGRLSGKVTVVSGLIEPHYLPDTVSVSDDVIMINKGEQAADSRWQFSMDMAVDLGEDISINGYGLSGRLGGDLQVKMTPEGLLTGTGIVDLRNGKFTMYGRSLDITRGKIIFSGGAMDNPGVDIRAE
;
A
#
# COMPACT_ATOMS: atom_id res chain seq x y z
N LEU A 1 -8.54 28.72 -41.87
CA LEU A 1 -9.00 28.47 -40.48
C LEU A 1 -8.64 29.65 -39.59
N GLU A 2 -7.40 30.13 -39.64
CA GLU A 2 -6.89 31.26 -38.84
C GLU A 2 -7.72 32.55 -38.93
N GLU A 3 -8.30 32.87 -40.10
CA GLU A 3 -9.18 34.04 -40.27
C GLU A 3 -10.54 33.95 -39.55
N VAL A 4 -11.04 32.72 -39.32
CA VAL A 4 -12.37 32.46 -38.72
C VAL A 4 -12.24 32.02 -37.27
N LEU A 5 -11.13 31.36 -36.94
CA LEU A 5 -10.77 30.91 -35.61
C LEU A 5 -9.30 31.31 -35.35
N PRO A 6 -9.05 32.45 -34.69
CA PRO A 6 -7.69 32.90 -34.36
C PRO A 6 -6.91 31.81 -33.62
N GLY A 7 -5.69 31.51 -34.09
CA GLY A 7 -4.86 30.42 -33.57
C GLY A 7 -5.23 29.02 -34.10
N GLY A 8 -6.24 28.91 -34.96
CA GLY A 8 -6.69 27.68 -35.58
C GLY A 8 -5.79 27.21 -36.72
N LYS A 9 -5.37 25.94 -36.67
CA LYS A 9 -4.56 25.26 -37.71
C LYS A 9 -5.37 24.15 -38.39
N GLY A 10 -4.97 23.76 -39.60
CA GLY A 10 -5.58 22.65 -40.36
C GLY A 10 -6.43 23.09 -41.54
N ALA A 11 -7.05 22.11 -42.20
CA ALA A 11 -7.93 22.33 -43.35
C ALA A 11 -9.38 22.00 -42.97
N PHE A 12 -10.33 22.83 -43.43
CA PHE A 12 -11.76 22.62 -43.23
C PHE A 12 -12.51 23.03 -44.49
N ALA A 13 -13.42 22.18 -44.94
CA ALA A 13 -14.28 22.39 -46.09
C ALA A 13 -15.74 22.16 -45.68
N LEU A 14 -16.62 23.04 -46.14
CA LEU A 14 -18.05 23.00 -45.87
C LEU A 14 -18.80 23.25 -47.17
N THR A 15 -19.78 22.39 -47.46
CA THR A 15 -20.72 22.55 -48.58
C THR A 15 -22.12 22.59 -48.01
N ALA A 16 -22.88 23.63 -48.36
CA ALA A 16 -24.23 23.83 -47.87
C ALA A 16 -25.18 24.11 -49.03
N ASP A 17 -26.18 23.24 -49.18
CA ASP A 17 -27.31 23.43 -50.08
C ASP A 17 -28.48 23.94 -49.25
N ILE A 18 -28.74 25.25 -49.30
CA ILE A 18 -29.77 25.91 -48.50
C ILE A 18 -30.90 26.37 -49.40
N SER A 19 -32.13 26.13 -48.97
CA SER A 19 -33.38 26.46 -49.64
C SER A 19 -34.43 26.91 -48.62
N GLY A 20 -35.60 27.34 -49.09
CA GLY A 20 -36.70 27.76 -48.23
C GLY A 20 -36.69 29.26 -47.92
N THR A 21 -37.34 29.63 -46.81
CA THR A 21 -37.46 31.03 -46.36
C THR A 21 -36.69 31.23 -45.07
N GLU A 22 -36.43 32.47 -44.68
CA GLU A 22 -35.78 32.80 -43.40
C GLU A 22 -36.47 32.16 -42.19
N LEU A 23 -37.80 32.08 -42.20
CA LEU A 23 -38.61 31.44 -41.15
C LEU A 23 -38.70 29.91 -41.27
N ARG A 24 -38.41 29.35 -42.44
CA ARG A 24 -38.49 27.91 -42.73
C ARG A 24 -37.34 27.47 -43.64
N PRO A 25 -36.09 27.53 -43.18
CA PRO A 25 -34.95 27.04 -43.94
C PRO A 25 -35.03 25.52 -44.10
N ALA A 26 -34.66 25.03 -45.26
CA ALA A 26 -34.49 23.61 -45.53
C ALA A 26 -33.20 23.42 -46.29
N GLY A 27 -32.43 22.39 -45.97
CA GLY A 27 -31.14 22.22 -46.61
C GLY A 27 -30.30 21.09 -46.07
N ARG A 28 -29.19 20.86 -46.75
CA ARG A 28 -28.17 19.88 -46.36
C ARG A 28 -26.84 20.60 -46.22
N VAL A 29 -26.17 20.36 -45.10
CA VAL A 29 -24.80 20.81 -44.87
C VAL A 29 -23.93 19.58 -44.74
N THR A 30 -22.82 19.55 -45.46
CA THR A 30 -21.76 18.55 -45.30
C THR A 30 -20.46 19.27 -45.01
N PHE A 31 -19.63 18.69 -44.16
CA PHE A 31 -18.33 19.26 -43.82
C PHE A 31 -17.28 18.18 -43.61
N THR A 32 -16.03 18.53 -43.89
CA THR A 32 -14.86 17.70 -43.63
C THR A 32 -13.73 18.59 -43.13
N GLY A 33 -12.96 18.13 -42.17
CA GLY A 33 -11.74 18.78 -41.73
C GLY A 33 -10.64 17.78 -41.42
N SER A 34 -9.40 18.23 -41.56
CA SER A 34 -8.20 17.42 -41.34
C SER A 34 -7.13 18.22 -40.62
N ASN A 35 -6.44 17.55 -39.70
CA ASN A 35 -5.34 18.08 -38.88
C ASN A 35 -5.70 19.43 -38.23
N LEU A 36 -6.90 19.50 -37.63
CA LEU A 36 -7.39 20.69 -36.96
C LEU A 36 -6.68 20.86 -35.61
N GLY A 37 -6.30 22.07 -35.26
CA GLY A 37 -5.67 22.37 -33.97
C GLY A 37 -6.05 23.74 -33.45
N TRP A 38 -6.32 23.85 -32.15
CA TRP A 38 -6.63 25.11 -31.46
C TRP A 38 -6.26 25.00 -29.98
N HIS A 39 -5.32 25.82 -29.52
CA HIS A 39 -4.70 25.69 -28.18
C HIS A 39 -4.25 24.24 -27.90
N ASP A 40 -4.69 23.63 -26.80
CA ASP A 40 -4.37 22.26 -26.39
C ASP A 40 -5.21 21.20 -27.13
N LEU A 41 -6.20 21.62 -27.93
CA LEU A 41 -7.06 20.73 -28.69
C LEU A 41 -6.43 20.42 -30.05
N SER A 42 -6.37 19.14 -30.39
CA SER A 42 -6.03 18.69 -31.74
C SER A 42 -7.00 17.59 -32.20
N LEU A 43 -7.26 17.55 -33.50
CA LEU A 43 -8.19 16.61 -34.11
C LEU A 43 -7.69 16.20 -35.49
N GLN A 44 -7.45 14.90 -35.68
CA GLN A 44 -6.89 14.39 -36.94
C GLN A 44 -7.89 14.51 -38.09
N GLN A 45 -9.15 14.14 -37.83
CA GLN A 45 -10.20 14.18 -38.84
C GLN A 45 -11.55 14.49 -38.22
N ILE A 46 -12.35 15.28 -38.93
CA ILE A 46 -13.77 15.45 -38.65
C ILE A 46 -14.54 15.38 -39.96
N LYS A 47 -15.70 14.73 -39.96
CA LYS A 47 -16.64 14.80 -41.08
C LYS A 47 -18.05 14.73 -40.55
N GLY A 48 -18.97 15.36 -41.25
CA GLY A 48 -20.37 15.27 -40.87
C GLY A 48 -21.31 15.71 -41.96
N ALA A 49 -22.57 15.35 -41.76
CA ALA A 49 -23.68 15.77 -42.59
C ALA A 49 -24.86 16.10 -41.69
N PHE A 50 -25.52 17.23 -41.95
CA PHE A 50 -26.73 17.67 -41.28
C PHE A 50 -27.80 18.00 -42.32
N GLN A 51 -29.04 17.65 -42.03
CA GLN A 51 -30.19 17.89 -42.89
C GLN A 51 -31.31 18.51 -42.06
N LEU A 52 -31.94 19.53 -42.61
CA LEU A 52 -33.09 20.20 -42.00
C LEU A 52 -34.23 20.25 -43.01
N GLN A 53 -35.42 19.86 -42.57
CA GLN A 53 -36.62 19.97 -43.39
C GLN A 53 -37.62 20.90 -42.70
N ARG A 54 -38.13 21.91 -43.43
CA ARG A 54 -39.22 22.80 -43.00
C ARG A 54 -38.92 23.70 -41.77
N GLY A 55 -37.70 24.19 -41.65
CA GLY A 55 -37.28 25.14 -40.61
C GLY A 55 -36.83 24.48 -39.31
N LEU A 56 -36.42 25.30 -38.33
CA LEU A 56 -35.88 24.83 -37.03
C LEU A 56 -36.89 24.00 -36.22
N GLN A 57 -38.18 24.20 -36.47
CA GLN A 57 -39.28 23.45 -35.85
C GLN A 57 -39.65 22.16 -36.60
N GLY A 58 -39.06 21.93 -37.77
CA GLY A 58 -39.28 20.70 -38.54
C GLY A 58 -38.28 19.62 -38.18
N GLU A 59 -38.56 18.38 -38.60
CA GLU A 59 -37.64 17.26 -38.37
C GLU A 59 -36.36 17.45 -39.18
N GLY A 60 -35.24 17.30 -38.48
CA GLY A 60 -33.92 17.26 -39.04
C GLY A 60 -33.08 16.20 -38.37
N GLY A 61 -31.82 16.13 -38.80
CA GLY A 61 -30.86 15.26 -38.17
C GLY A 61 -29.52 15.28 -38.87
N GLY A 62 -28.52 14.76 -38.18
CA GLY A 62 -27.18 14.71 -38.70
C GLY A 62 -26.31 13.70 -38.00
N LYS A 63 -25.18 13.43 -38.63
CA LYS A 63 -24.12 12.57 -38.12
C LYS A 63 -22.82 13.34 -38.18
N LEU A 64 -22.05 13.28 -37.10
CA LEU A 64 -20.70 13.81 -36.99
C LEU A 64 -19.79 12.67 -36.54
N GLU A 65 -18.72 12.45 -37.29
CA GLU A 65 -17.64 11.52 -36.98
C GLU A 65 -16.36 12.32 -36.78
N ALA A 66 -15.70 12.13 -35.64
CA ALA A 66 -14.42 12.73 -35.30
C ALA A 66 -13.43 11.62 -34.95
N ALA A 67 -12.19 11.74 -35.42
CA ALA A 67 -11.15 10.77 -35.16
C ALA A 67 -9.86 11.45 -34.68
N GLY A 68 -9.20 10.80 -33.72
CA GLY A 68 -7.95 11.29 -33.14
C GLY A 68 -8.10 12.65 -32.44
N LEU A 69 -9.19 12.84 -31.68
CA LEU A 69 -9.35 14.00 -30.82
C LEU A 69 -8.38 13.87 -29.65
N ARG A 70 -7.62 14.93 -29.36
CA ARG A 70 -6.72 14.98 -28.22
C ARG A 70 -6.85 16.31 -27.51
N TYR A 71 -7.01 16.25 -26.21
CA TYR A 71 -6.99 17.40 -25.31
C TYR A 71 -6.27 16.99 -24.03
N LYS A 72 -5.08 17.55 -23.80
CA LYS A 72 -4.19 17.17 -22.69
C LYS A 72 -3.97 15.65 -22.66
N GLU A 73 -4.28 14.99 -21.54
CA GLU A 73 -4.13 13.54 -21.35
C GLU A 73 -5.29 12.71 -21.90
N THR A 74 -6.31 13.37 -22.45
CA THR A 74 -7.46 12.71 -23.07
C THR A 74 -7.23 12.53 -24.56
N VAL A 75 -7.39 11.29 -25.05
CA VAL A 75 -7.34 10.94 -26.46
C VAL A 75 -8.59 10.15 -26.81
N LEU A 76 -9.41 10.64 -27.73
CA LEU A 76 -10.54 9.89 -28.27
C LEU A 76 -10.19 9.48 -29.70
N GLN A 77 -9.98 8.18 -29.93
CA GLN A 77 -9.61 7.67 -31.25
C GLN A 77 -10.77 7.81 -32.22
N GLN A 78 -11.99 7.54 -31.75
CA GLN A 78 -13.22 7.66 -32.53
C GLN A 78 -14.34 8.22 -31.65
N LEU A 79 -15.03 9.22 -32.18
CA LEU A 79 -16.22 9.82 -31.61
C LEU A 79 -17.28 9.90 -32.70
N LEU A 80 -18.47 9.43 -32.39
CA LEU A 80 -19.65 9.49 -33.24
C LEU A 80 -20.75 10.24 -32.49
N LEU A 81 -21.28 11.29 -33.10
CA LEU A 81 -22.44 12.03 -32.61
C LEU A 81 -23.56 11.96 -33.65
N GLN A 82 -24.75 11.58 -33.22
CA GLN A 82 -25.96 11.61 -34.02
C GLN A 82 -26.97 12.55 -33.39
N LEU A 83 -27.64 13.34 -34.22
CA LEU A 83 -28.70 14.26 -33.84
C LEU A 83 -29.94 13.92 -34.67
N ALA A 84 -31.11 13.87 -34.04
CA ALA A 84 -32.37 13.67 -34.74
C ALA A 84 -33.51 14.42 -34.04
N GLY A 85 -34.44 15.00 -34.81
CA GLY A 85 -35.61 15.73 -34.32
C GLY A 85 -35.61 17.20 -34.71
N SER A 86 -36.44 17.99 -34.02
CA SER A 86 -36.57 19.44 -34.20
C SER A 86 -35.75 20.20 -33.15
N ALA A 87 -35.54 21.50 -33.32
CA ALA A 87 -34.78 22.31 -32.38
C ALA A 87 -35.38 22.29 -30.96
N ASP A 88 -36.71 22.36 -30.85
CA ASP A 88 -37.45 22.31 -29.57
C ASP A 88 -37.59 20.89 -29.01
N ARG A 89 -37.33 19.85 -29.80
CA ARG A 89 -37.36 18.44 -29.37
C ARG A 89 -36.46 17.56 -30.23
N HIS A 90 -35.30 17.21 -29.69
CA HIS A 90 -34.32 16.36 -30.36
C HIS A 90 -33.68 15.34 -29.42
N ARG A 91 -33.10 14.31 -30.04
CA ARG A 91 -32.29 13.27 -29.45
C ARG A 91 -30.85 13.41 -29.93
N LEU A 92 -29.91 13.27 -29.00
CA LEU A 92 -28.47 13.26 -29.19
C LEU A 92 -27.94 11.90 -28.76
N ASP A 93 -27.29 11.19 -29.67
CA ASP A 93 -26.60 9.93 -29.36
C ASP A 93 -25.09 10.12 -29.57
N LEU A 94 -24.32 10.04 -28.49
CA LEU A 94 -22.87 10.11 -28.46
C LEU A 94 -22.30 8.71 -28.26
N HIS A 95 -21.31 8.34 -29.06
CA HIS A 95 -20.57 7.09 -28.93
C HIS A 95 -19.07 7.32 -29.03
N ILE A 96 -18.32 6.73 -28.11
CA ILE A 96 -16.87 6.75 -28.00
C ILE A 96 -16.44 5.29 -27.85
N ASP A 97 -15.94 4.68 -28.93
CA ASP A 97 -15.54 3.27 -28.95
C ASP A 97 -14.19 3.03 -28.27
N LYS A 98 -13.23 3.93 -28.52
CA LYS A 98 -11.84 3.78 -28.09
C LYS A 98 -11.27 5.14 -27.71
N GLY A 99 -11.05 5.34 -26.43
CA GLY A 99 -10.37 6.51 -25.90
C GLY A 99 -9.40 6.13 -24.79
N THR A 100 -8.61 7.12 -24.38
CA THR A 100 -7.84 7.07 -23.15
C THR A 100 -8.03 8.38 -22.38
N VAL A 101 -8.20 8.29 -21.06
CA VAL A 101 -8.24 9.44 -20.15
C VAL A 101 -7.21 9.17 -19.06
N GLY A 102 -6.24 10.07 -18.85
CA GLY A 102 -5.14 9.85 -17.91
C GLY A 102 -4.31 8.60 -18.25
N GLY A 103 -4.17 8.29 -19.54
CA GLY A 103 -3.49 7.09 -20.03
C GLY A 103 -4.26 5.77 -19.83
N LYS A 104 -5.48 5.80 -19.29
CA LYS A 104 -6.30 4.59 -19.05
C LYS A 104 -7.40 4.43 -20.11
N PRO A 105 -7.71 3.19 -20.56
CA PRO A 105 -8.76 2.95 -21.55
C PRO A 105 -10.13 3.49 -21.11
N PHE A 106 -10.82 4.13 -22.04
CA PHE A 106 -12.13 4.74 -21.84
C PHE A 106 -13.02 4.53 -23.06
N ALA A 107 -14.26 4.11 -22.83
CA ALA A 107 -15.33 4.09 -23.84
C ALA A 107 -16.63 4.61 -23.21
N ALA A 108 -17.50 5.19 -24.03
CA ALA A 108 -18.77 5.72 -23.56
C ALA A 108 -19.87 5.68 -24.62
N ALA A 109 -21.10 5.44 -24.18
CA ALA A 109 -22.31 5.61 -24.97
C ALA A 109 -23.30 6.44 -24.16
N VAL A 110 -23.70 7.60 -24.69
CA VAL A 110 -24.60 8.53 -24.00
C VAL A 110 -25.76 8.91 -24.92
N THR A 111 -26.98 8.81 -24.41
CA THR A 111 -28.19 9.32 -25.06
C THR A 111 -28.75 10.47 -24.25
N ALA A 112 -28.95 11.61 -24.89
CA ALA A 112 -29.65 12.75 -24.31
C ALA A 112 -30.85 13.16 -25.17
N VAL A 113 -31.88 13.69 -24.53
CA VAL A 113 -33.05 14.27 -25.20
C VAL A 113 -33.30 15.65 -24.64
N GLY A 114 -33.68 16.60 -25.48
CA GLY A 114 -33.88 17.98 -25.04
C GLY A 114 -34.45 18.87 -26.11
N GLY A 115 -34.52 20.15 -25.79
CA GLY A 115 -35.04 21.19 -26.64
C GLY A 115 -34.28 22.50 -26.44
N ILE A 116 -34.16 23.25 -27.53
CA ILE A 116 -33.66 24.62 -27.53
C ILE A 116 -34.87 25.55 -27.46
N SER A 117 -34.83 26.52 -26.55
CA SER A 117 -35.72 27.66 -26.54
C SER A 117 -34.95 28.90 -26.95
N ASP A 118 -35.49 29.65 -27.91
CA ASP A 118 -34.86 30.82 -28.51
C ASP A 118 -35.44 32.11 -27.89
N SER A 119 -34.69 32.68 -26.93
CA SER A 119 -34.84 34.01 -26.29
C SER A 119 -35.20 33.94 -24.78
N PRO A 120 -34.19 33.82 -23.89
CA PRO A 120 -32.76 33.63 -24.19
C PRO A 120 -32.46 32.22 -24.70
N TRP A 121 -31.35 32.04 -25.43
CA TRP A 121 -30.89 30.71 -25.86
C TRP A 121 -30.66 29.84 -24.63
N GLN A 122 -31.39 28.74 -24.54
CA GLN A 122 -31.25 27.75 -23.49
C GLN A 122 -31.54 26.38 -24.09
N TRP A 123 -30.68 25.42 -23.79
CA TRP A 123 -30.93 24.01 -24.00
C TRP A 123 -31.36 23.40 -22.67
N GLN A 124 -32.53 22.78 -22.67
CA GLN A 124 -33.08 22.05 -21.53
C GLN A 124 -33.33 20.61 -21.95
N GLY A 125 -32.87 19.67 -21.16
CA GLY A 125 -33.03 18.27 -21.48
C GLY A 125 -32.65 17.34 -20.37
N LYS A 126 -32.53 16.07 -20.75
CA LYS A 126 -32.18 14.97 -19.88
C LYS A 126 -31.18 14.06 -20.56
N ILE A 127 -30.21 13.57 -19.80
CA ILE A 127 -29.45 12.38 -20.16
C ILE A 127 -30.31 11.20 -19.77
N VAL A 128 -30.76 10.41 -20.74
CA VAL A 128 -31.69 9.28 -20.53
C VAL A 128 -30.98 7.93 -20.48
N SER A 129 -29.74 7.88 -20.97
CA SER A 129 -28.90 6.69 -20.89
C SER A 129 -27.44 7.09 -20.94
N GLY A 130 -26.63 6.47 -20.08
CA GLY A 130 -25.19 6.62 -20.05
C GLY A 130 -24.56 5.28 -19.69
N GLN A 131 -23.63 4.82 -20.53
CA GLN A 131 -22.75 3.69 -20.26
C GLN A 131 -21.32 4.19 -20.39
N PHE A 132 -20.51 3.92 -19.37
CA PHE A 132 -19.12 4.37 -19.31
C PHE A 132 -18.24 3.18 -18.91
N ASP A 133 -17.33 2.80 -19.79
CA ASP A 133 -16.32 1.78 -19.51
C ASP A 133 -15.01 2.48 -19.21
N PHE A 134 -14.56 2.43 -17.96
CA PHE A 134 -13.34 3.11 -17.52
C PHE A 134 -12.44 2.13 -16.79
N GLN A 135 -11.37 1.67 -17.43
CA GLN A 135 -10.49 0.64 -16.85
C GLN A 135 -9.44 1.25 -15.91
N PRO A 136 -9.14 0.67 -14.73
CA PRO A 136 -9.62 -0.61 -14.21
C PRO A 136 -10.95 -0.55 -13.44
N TYR A 137 -11.61 0.60 -13.37
CA TYR A 137 -12.84 0.84 -12.58
C TYR A 137 -14.11 0.17 -13.12
N GLY A 138 -14.02 -0.61 -14.21
CA GLY A 138 -15.12 -1.38 -14.77
C GLY A 138 -16.14 -0.57 -15.57
N SER A 139 -17.32 -1.17 -15.74
CA SER A 139 -18.44 -0.65 -16.52
C SER A 139 -19.47 -0.01 -15.60
N TRP A 140 -19.81 1.25 -15.88
CA TRP A 140 -20.75 2.07 -15.11
C TRP A 140 -21.97 2.38 -15.97
N GLN A 141 -23.15 2.17 -15.39
CA GLN A 141 -24.43 2.37 -16.06
C GLN A 141 -25.28 3.37 -15.29
N GLN A 142 -25.81 4.36 -16.01
CA GLN A 142 -26.74 5.34 -15.47
C GLN A 142 -28.04 4.67 -15.01
N GLN A 143 -28.52 5.06 -13.83
CA GLN A 143 -29.67 4.43 -13.18
C GLN A 143 -31.01 5.09 -13.54
N HIS A 144 -31.05 6.41 -13.68
CA HIS A 144 -32.27 7.19 -13.96
C HIS A 144 -31.93 8.42 -14.81
N ASP A 145 -32.95 9.08 -15.38
CA ASP A 145 -32.78 10.34 -16.11
C ASP A 145 -32.06 11.40 -15.26
N ALA A 146 -31.00 12.00 -15.81
CA ALA A 146 -30.30 13.13 -15.21
C ALA A 146 -30.70 14.42 -15.94
N LEU A 147 -31.06 15.47 -15.20
CA LEU A 147 -31.42 16.76 -15.80
C LEU A 147 -30.14 17.47 -16.25
N LEU A 148 -30.17 18.05 -17.45
CA LEU A 148 -29.07 18.85 -17.97
C LEU A 148 -29.65 20.17 -18.49
N HIS A 149 -29.10 21.27 -18.00
CA HIS A 149 -29.44 22.63 -18.42
C HIS A 149 -28.18 23.31 -18.93
N ILE A 150 -28.26 23.90 -20.12
CA ILE A 150 -27.16 24.64 -20.72
C ILE A 150 -27.72 25.95 -21.25
N GLU A 151 -27.35 27.05 -20.63
CA GLU A 151 -27.62 28.40 -21.11
C GLU A 151 -26.32 29.20 -21.17
N LYS A 152 -26.39 30.39 -21.77
CA LYS A 152 -25.20 31.24 -21.87
C LYS A 152 -24.69 31.62 -20.48
N GLY A 153 -23.52 31.09 -20.11
CA GLY A 153 -22.89 31.38 -18.82
C GLY A 153 -23.52 30.62 -17.65
N ASN A 154 -24.32 29.60 -17.88
CA ASN A 154 -24.80 28.71 -16.81
C ASN A 154 -25.00 27.29 -17.35
N ILE A 155 -24.41 26.32 -16.69
CA ILE A 155 -24.47 24.91 -17.02
C ILE A 155 -24.77 24.17 -15.73
N SER A 156 -25.78 23.29 -15.72
CA SER A 156 -26.03 22.42 -14.57
C SER A 156 -26.38 21.01 -14.99
N VAL A 157 -25.96 20.05 -14.17
CA VAL A 157 -26.36 18.65 -14.22
C VAL A 157 -26.86 18.23 -12.85
N GLU A 158 -28.03 17.62 -12.80
CA GLU A 158 -28.68 17.20 -11.55
C GLU A 158 -29.11 15.73 -11.63
N ASN A 159 -29.07 15.05 -10.48
CA ASN A 159 -29.49 13.66 -10.33
C ASN A 159 -28.74 12.69 -11.27
N PHE A 160 -27.46 12.94 -11.54
CA PHE A 160 -26.65 12.02 -12.34
C PHE A 160 -26.14 10.87 -11.47
N THR A 161 -26.78 9.70 -11.59
CA THR A 161 -26.40 8.51 -10.83
C THR A 161 -25.96 7.39 -11.76
N VAL A 162 -24.76 6.87 -11.55
CA VAL A 162 -24.20 5.70 -12.24
C VAL A 162 -23.84 4.62 -11.24
N SER A 163 -24.05 3.36 -11.60
CA SER A 163 -23.68 2.21 -10.77
C SER A 163 -22.85 1.23 -11.57
N SER A 164 -21.92 0.57 -10.89
CA SER A 164 -21.15 -0.55 -11.40
C SER A 164 -21.26 -1.73 -10.44
N LYS A 165 -20.49 -2.79 -10.66
CA LYS A 165 -20.28 -3.84 -9.65
C LYS A 165 -19.54 -3.34 -8.42
N LEU A 166 -18.79 -2.23 -8.56
CA LEU A 166 -17.89 -1.73 -7.52
C LEU A 166 -18.57 -0.80 -6.54
N ALA A 167 -19.46 0.08 -7.04
CA ALA A 167 -20.14 1.09 -6.23
C ALA A 167 -21.28 1.76 -7.00
N THR A 168 -22.05 2.60 -6.31
CA THR A 168 -22.93 3.61 -6.90
C THR A 168 -22.38 5.00 -6.66
N LEU A 169 -22.28 5.81 -7.71
CA LEU A 169 -21.87 7.21 -7.68
C LEU A 169 -23.06 8.08 -8.09
N ALA A 170 -23.49 8.97 -7.19
CA ALA A 170 -24.44 10.03 -7.48
C ALA A 170 -23.70 11.37 -7.52
N ALA A 171 -24.00 12.22 -8.50
CA ALA A 171 -23.35 13.51 -8.65
C ALA A 171 -24.31 14.58 -9.18
N SER A 172 -24.05 15.82 -8.78
CA SER A 172 -24.62 17.04 -9.33
C SER A 172 -23.54 18.09 -9.46
N ALA A 173 -23.65 18.96 -10.46
CA ALA A 173 -22.72 20.05 -10.64
C ALA A 173 -23.41 21.24 -11.30
N SER A 174 -22.95 22.45 -10.98
CA SER A 174 -23.32 23.65 -11.70
C SER A 174 -22.11 24.56 -11.90
N ALA A 175 -22.10 25.27 -13.01
CA ALA A 175 -21.07 26.23 -13.36
C ALA A 175 -21.74 27.49 -13.92
N ILE A 176 -21.42 28.65 -13.33
CA ILE A 176 -22.02 29.94 -13.67
C ILE A 176 -20.90 30.94 -14.02
N ARG A 177 -21.17 31.80 -15.01
CA ARG A 177 -20.29 32.86 -15.48
C ARG A 177 -21.12 34.07 -15.92
N GLN A 178 -21.12 35.11 -15.09
CA GLN A 178 -21.75 36.40 -15.40
C GLN A 178 -20.75 37.36 -16.04
N GLN A 179 -19.67 37.68 -15.31
CA GLN A 179 -18.51 38.45 -15.77
C GLN A 179 -17.26 37.91 -15.06
N GLY A 180 -16.17 37.65 -15.80
CA GLY A 180 -14.94 37.08 -15.22
C GLY A 180 -14.79 35.56 -15.40
N PRO A 181 -14.13 34.86 -14.47
CA PRO A 181 -13.85 33.42 -14.53
C PRO A 181 -15.11 32.57 -14.28
N TRP A 182 -15.04 31.28 -14.58
CA TRP A 182 -16.12 30.35 -14.29
C TRP A 182 -16.16 30.02 -12.80
N GLN A 183 -17.33 30.11 -12.17
CA GLN A 183 -17.54 29.63 -10.81
C GLN A 183 -18.31 28.34 -10.86
N TRP A 184 -17.82 27.30 -10.21
CA TRP A 184 -18.45 25.99 -10.23
C TRP A 184 -18.59 25.40 -8.83
N GLN A 185 -19.60 24.56 -8.69
CA GLN A 185 -19.82 23.72 -7.53
C GLN A 185 -20.21 22.33 -7.99
N ALA A 186 -19.76 21.32 -7.25
CA ALA A 186 -20.13 19.93 -7.48
C ALA A 186 -20.34 19.23 -6.15
N HIS A 187 -21.31 18.34 -6.13
CA HIS A 187 -21.58 17.44 -5.04
C HIS A 187 -21.55 16.02 -5.59
N ALA A 188 -20.85 15.12 -4.90
CA ALA A 188 -20.74 13.72 -5.27
C ALA A 188 -20.86 12.84 -4.02
N GLN A 189 -21.58 11.74 -4.16
CA GLN A 189 -21.70 10.72 -3.16
C GLN A 189 -21.39 9.36 -3.79
N ILE A 190 -20.49 8.61 -3.16
CA ILE A 190 -20.22 7.22 -3.49
C ILE A 190 -20.68 6.31 -2.36
N ALA A 191 -21.37 5.23 -2.71
CA ALA A 191 -21.90 4.26 -1.75
C ALA A 191 -21.53 2.83 -2.16
N GLY A 192 -21.17 2.03 -1.16
CA GLY A 192 -20.88 0.61 -1.31
C GLY A 192 -19.60 0.33 -2.11
N MET A 193 -18.57 1.18 -2.00
CA MET A 193 -17.31 0.96 -2.69
C MET A 193 -16.47 -0.09 -1.96
N GLU A 194 -16.17 -1.20 -2.64
CA GLU A 194 -15.32 -2.28 -2.09
C GLU A 194 -13.86 -1.83 -1.95
N LEU A 195 -13.29 -1.99 -0.74
CA LEU A 195 -11.90 -1.61 -0.44
C LEU A 195 -10.86 -2.51 -1.11
N THR A 196 -11.21 -3.77 -1.41
CA THR A 196 -10.31 -4.73 -2.06
C THR A 196 -9.85 -4.28 -3.43
N GLU A 197 -10.70 -3.55 -4.17
CA GLU A 197 -10.34 -3.02 -5.48
C GLU A 197 -9.41 -1.80 -5.37
N TRP A 198 -9.53 -1.02 -4.29
CA TRP A 198 -8.58 0.04 -3.96
C TRP A 198 -7.21 -0.50 -3.57
N GLN A 199 -7.15 -1.62 -2.83
CA GLN A 199 -5.90 -2.30 -2.50
C GLN A 199 -5.10 -2.65 -3.76
N LYS A 200 -5.75 -3.26 -4.77
CA LYS A 200 -5.13 -3.60 -6.06
C LYS A 200 -4.67 -2.36 -6.82
N MET A 201 -5.47 -1.30 -6.78
CA MET A 201 -5.19 -0.05 -7.50
C MET A 201 -4.02 0.73 -6.91
N LEU A 202 -3.96 0.83 -5.58
CA LEU A 202 -2.92 1.52 -4.83
C LEU A 202 -1.68 0.65 -4.58
N GLN A 203 -1.74 -0.65 -4.95
CA GLN A 203 -0.67 -1.62 -4.74
C GLN A 203 -0.22 -1.66 -3.27
N LEU A 204 -1.19 -1.65 -2.36
CA LEU A 204 -0.90 -1.66 -0.94
C LEU A 204 -0.25 -2.99 -0.54
N PRO A 205 0.81 -2.96 0.30
CA PRO A 205 1.51 -4.17 0.76
C PRO A 205 0.70 -4.99 1.78
N VAL A 206 -0.53 -4.57 2.08
CA VAL A 206 -1.46 -5.22 3.01
C VAL A 206 -2.78 -5.47 2.31
N GLY A 207 -3.44 -6.58 2.63
CA GLY A 207 -4.82 -6.85 2.23
C GLY A 207 -5.79 -5.94 2.97
N ILE A 208 -6.72 -5.32 2.25
CA ILE A 208 -7.77 -4.49 2.87
C ILE A 208 -9.10 -4.89 2.26
N ALA A 209 -10.03 -5.29 3.12
CA ALA A 209 -11.39 -5.67 2.74
C ALA A 209 -12.42 -4.87 3.56
N GLY A 210 -13.62 -4.73 3.00
CA GLY A 210 -14.71 -3.95 3.56
C GLY A 210 -15.32 -3.02 2.51
N GLU A 211 -16.27 -2.21 2.95
CA GLU A 211 -16.93 -1.22 2.11
C GLU A 211 -16.71 0.17 2.69
N PHE A 212 -16.64 1.18 1.82
CA PHE A 212 -16.72 2.56 2.25
C PHE A 212 -17.76 3.35 1.46
N SER A 213 -18.30 4.36 2.13
CA SER A 213 -19.08 5.43 1.53
C SER A 213 -18.31 6.72 1.66
N ALA A 214 -18.48 7.62 0.69
CA ALA A 214 -17.94 8.97 0.81
C ALA A 214 -18.86 10.01 0.18
N GLU A 215 -18.80 11.22 0.72
CA GLU A 215 -19.48 12.39 0.24
C GLU A 215 -18.44 13.50 0.04
N LEU A 216 -18.53 14.21 -1.07
CA LEU A 216 -17.67 15.33 -1.43
C LEU A 216 -18.55 16.48 -1.92
N SER A 217 -18.41 17.63 -1.29
CA SER A 217 -18.93 18.89 -1.81
C SER A 217 -17.76 19.81 -2.09
N VAL A 218 -17.62 20.28 -3.33
CA VAL A 218 -16.49 21.10 -3.77
C VAL A 218 -16.98 22.29 -4.58
N ARG A 219 -16.34 23.43 -4.40
CA ARG A 219 -16.53 24.63 -5.23
C ARG A 219 -15.18 25.21 -5.65
N GLY A 220 -15.16 25.84 -6.80
CA GLY A 220 -13.93 26.41 -7.35
C GLY A 220 -14.18 27.49 -8.37
N GLU A 221 -13.06 28.03 -8.84
CA GLU A 221 -12.99 29.04 -9.89
C GLU A 221 -12.08 28.54 -11.01
N ASP A 222 -12.53 28.67 -12.25
CA ASP A 222 -11.92 28.06 -13.44
C ASP A 222 -11.57 26.58 -13.22
N MET A 223 -10.29 26.24 -13.09
CA MET A 223 -9.83 24.86 -12.88
C MET A 223 -9.34 24.60 -11.45
N VAL A 224 -9.49 25.57 -10.54
CA VAL A 224 -8.90 25.53 -9.19
C VAL A 224 -10.00 25.34 -8.15
N PRO A 225 -9.99 24.24 -7.37
CA PRO A 225 -10.83 24.09 -6.20
C PRO A 225 -10.46 25.16 -5.14
N ILE A 226 -11.45 25.88 -4.63
CA ILE A 226 -11.27 26.93 -3.61
C ILE A 226 -11.73 26.44 -2.24
N ALA A 227 -12.83 25.68 -2.21
CA ALA A 227 -13.28 25.06 -0.99
C ALA A 227 -13.86 23.66 -1.26
N ALA A 228 -13.63 22.74 -0.34
CA ALA A 228 -14.22 21.42 -0.36
C ALA A 228 -14.53 20.96 1.05
N ASN A 229 -15.55 20.12 1.20
CA ASN A 229 -15.80 19.32 2.40
C ASN A 229 -15.96 17.88 1.96
N PHE A 230 -15.35 16.96 2.69
CA PHE A 230 -15.51 15.54 2.45
C PHE A 230 -15.71 14.76 3.74
N LEU A 231 -16.52 13.72 3.64
CA LEU A 231 -16.76 12.73 4.67
C LEU A 231 -16.58 11.36 4.02
N ALA A 232 -15.75 10.50 4.61
CA ALA A 232 -15.69 9.09 4.24
C ALA A 232 -15.96 8.25 5.48
N GLU A 233 -16.77 7.22 5.32
CA GLU A 233 -17.15 6.30 6.39
C GLU A 233 -16.77 4.88 5.97
N PHE A 234 -16.15 4.17 6.92
CA PHE A 234 -15.66 2.82 6.81
C PHE A 234 -16.29 2.04 7.97
N PRO A 235 -17.54 1.54 7.80
CA PRO A 235 -18.28 0.94 8.91
C PRO A 235 -17.56 -0.28 9.49
N ASP A 236 -16.97 -1.05 8.59
CA ASP A 236 -16.23 -2.27 8.88
C ASP A 236 -15.08 -2.43 7.88
N THR A 237 -13.88 -2.66 8.39
CA THR A 237 -12.67 -2.81 7.59
C THR A 237 -11.82 -3.91 8.17
N VAL A 238 -11.45 -4.88 7.35
CA VAL A 238 -10.52 -5.94 7.74
C VAL A 238 -9.19 -5.65 7.08
N VAL A 239 -8.15 -5.53 7.89
CA VAL A 239 -6.77 -5.43 7.42
C VAL A 239 -6.12 -6.79 7.62
N THR A 240 -5.64 -7.38 6.54
CA THR A 240 -4.99 -8.68 6.52
C THR A 240 -3.54 -8.50 6.09
N MET A 241 -2.62 -9.09 6.84
CA MET A 241 -1.22 -9.12 6.47
C MET A 241 -0.88 -10.52 5.99
N GLU A 242 -0.60 -10.65 4.69
CA GLU A 242 -0.18 -11.93 4.11
C GLU A 242 1.35 -12.01 4.12
N ASN A 243 1.89 -13.12 4.62
CA ASN A 243 3.29 -13.51 4.46
C ASN A 243 3.34 -14.88 3.78
N ILE A 244 4.43 -15.19 3.09
CA ILE A 244 4.70 -16.48 2.43
C ILE A 244 4.71 -17.69 3.38
N PHE A 245 4.80 -17.48 4.69
CA PHE A 245 4.93 -18.53 5.70
C PHE A 245 3.72 -18.73 6.64
N SER A 246 2.70 -17.87 6.62
CA SER A 246 1.52 -17.98 7.50
C SER A 246 0.20 -17.69 6.77
N GLN A 247 -0.90 -18.32 7.23
CA GLN A 247 -2.25 -17.88 6.86
C GLN A 247 -2.46 -16.51 7.50
N GLY A 248 -2.42 -15.45 6.68
CA GLY A 248 -2.27 -14.07 7.13
C GLY A 248 -3.15 -13.69 8.31
N GLU A 249 -2.54 -13.03 9.31
CA GLU A 249 -3.30 -12.51 10.44
C GLU A 249 -4.16 -11.33 10.01
N SER A 250 -5.35 -11.24 10.58
CA SER A 250 -6.34 -10.23 10.22
C SER A 250 -6.85 -9.50 11.45
N VAL A 251 -6.91 -8.18 11.37
CA VAL A 251 -7.52 -7.34 12.41
C VAL A 251 -8.67 -6.56 11.82
N ARG A 252 -9.75 -6.50 12.60
CA ARG A 252 -10.98 -5.83 12.24
C ARG A 252 -11.01 -4.45 12.87
N PHE A 253 -11.28 -3.45 12.05
CA PHE A 253 -11.49 -2.07 12.41
C PHE A 253 -12.95 -1.70 12.13
N SER A 254 -13.50 -0.86 13.00
CA SER A 254 -14.89 -0.41 12.95
C SER A 254 -14.95 1.08 13.25
N ASN A 255 -16.12 1.68 12.98
CA ASN A 255 -16.37 3.11 13.21
C ASN A 255 -15.34 4.02 12.51
N GLY A 256 -14.82 3.56 11.37
CA GLY A 256 -13.86 4.31 10.59
C GLY A 256 -14.53 5.54 10.02
N ARG A 257 -13.97 6.72 10.30
CA ARG A 257 -14.50 7.98 9.79
C ARG A 257 -13.38 8.93 9.48
N VAL A 258 -13.44 9.54 8.29
CA VAL A 258 -12.54 10.60 7.86
C VAL A 258 -13.37 11.81 7.49
N ILE A 259 -13.07 12.95 8.10
CA ILE A 259 -13.69 14.23 7.82
C ILE A 259 -12.58 15.18 7.40
N GLY A 260 -12.80 15.94 6.35
CA GLY A 260 -11.87 17.00 6.02
C GLY A 260 -12.49 18.13 5.23
N SER A 261 -11.73 19.21 5.15
CA SER A 261 -12.10 20.40 4.40
C SER A 261 -10.88 21.01 3.73
N LEU A 262 -11.09 21.57 2.54
CA LEU A 262 -10.17 22.47 1.88
C LEU A 262 -10.79 23.86 1.96
N GLN A 263 -10.02 24.86 2.40
CA GLN A 263 -10.45 26.25 2.41
C GLN A 263 -9.23 27.12 2.11
N ASP A 264 -9.30 27.89 1.02
CA ASP A 264 -8.27 28.88 0.63
C ASP A 264 -6.84 28.30 0.58
N GLY A 265 -6.71 27.08 0.04
CA GLY A 265 -5.41 26.38 -0.10
C GLY A 265 -5.01 25.51 1.10
N LEU A 266 -5.72 25.61 2.22
CA LEU A 266 -5.48 24.83 3.42
C LEU A 266 -6.40 23.61 3.49
N LEU A 267 -5.81 22.42 3.39
CA LEU A 267 -6.49 21.14 3.61
C LEU A 267 -6.35 20.73 5.07
N THR A 268 -7.46 20.47 5.74
CA THR A 268 -7.51 19.81 7.05
C THR A 268 -8.23 18.48 6.92
N ALA A 269 -7.73 17.45 7.60
CA ALA A 269 -8.35 16.13 7.62
C ALA A 269 -8.14 15.49 8.98
N ASN A 270 -9.20 14.96 9.56
CA ASN A 270 -9.14 14.17 10.79
C ASN A 270 -9.91 12.89 10.62
N GLY A 271 -9.47 11.85 11.30
CA GLY A 271 -10.17 10.60 11.29
C GLY A 271 -9.76 9.69 12.41
N GLY A 272 -10.40 8.53 12.43
CA GLY A 272 -10.01 7.46 13.32
C GLY A 272 -10.71 6.16 13.00
N PHE A 273 -10.18 5.09 13.59
CA PHE A 273 -10.71 3.74 13.59
C PHE A 273 -10.69 3.18 15.01
N THR A 274 -11.63 2.27 15.30
CA THR A 274 -11.64 1.45 16.50
C THR A 274 -11.36 0.01 16.13
N GLU A 275 -10.30 -0.55 16.68
CA GLU A 275 -9.91 -1.94 16.51
C GLU A 275 -10.81 -2.87 17.36
N SER A 276 -11.04 -4.09 16.89
CA SER A 276 -11.97 -5.06 17.51
C SER A 276 -11.65 -5.41 18.97
N GLY A 277 -10.37 -5.42 19.33
CA GLY A 277 -9.84 -5.60 20.67
C GLY A 277 -9.87 -4.34 21.53
N GLY A 278 -10.52 -3.26 21.08
CA GLY A 278 -10.72 -2.02 21.85
C GLY A 278 -9.66 -0.95 21.63
N GLY A 279 -8.63 -1.23 20.82
CA GLY A 279 -7.64 -0.23 20.44
C GLY A 279 -8.25 0.89 19.59
N SER A 280 -7.56 2.03 19.50
CA SER A 280 -7.99 3.15 18.66
C SER A 280 -6.82 3.76 17.90
N LEU A 281 -7.10 4.17 16.67
CA LEU A 281 -6.18 4.96 15.86
C LEU A 281 -6.91 6.27 15.54
N LYS A 282 -6.28 7.41 15.81
CA LYS A 282 -6.82 8.74 15.54
C LYS A 282 -5.75 9.59 14.90
N TRP A 283 -6.12 10.42 13.93
CA TRP A 283 -5.20 11.37 13.34
C TRP A 283 -5.87 12.70 13.07
N ARG A 284 -5.04 13.75 13.04
CA ARG A 284 -5.39 15.09 12.58
C ARG A 284 -4.24 15.59 11.74
N LEU A 285 -4.53 15.94 10.50
CA LEU A 285 -3.58 16.36 9.49
C LEU A 285 -4.00 17.72 8.95
N GLN A 286 -3.01 18.54 8.64
CA GLN A 286 -3.16 19.80 7.96
C GLN A 286 -2.06 19.90 6.91
N ALA A 287 -2.45 20.16 5.66
CA ALA A 287 -1.55 20.29 4.55
C ALA A 287 -1.91 21.55 3.75
N GLY A 288 -0.92 22.31 3.34
CA GLY A 288 -1.16 23.56 2.61
C GLY A 288 -0.75 24.80 3.37
N GLU A 289 -0.87 25.92 2.67
CA GLU A 289 -0.60 27.25 3.18
C GLU A 289 -1.72 28.18 2.68
N GLU A 290 -2.25 29.00 3.58
CA GLU A 290 -3.36 29.90 3.24
C GLU A 290 -2.97 30.83 2.08
N GLY A 291 -3.86 30.93 1.09
CA GLY A 291 -3.67 31.78 -0.08
C GLY A 291 -2.77 31.19 -1.17
N LEU A 292 -2.18 30.00 -0.97
CA LEU A 292 -1.46 29.28 -2.02
C LEU A 292 -2.32 28.17 -2.64
N PRO A 293 -2.31 27.99 -3.96
CA PRO A 293 -3.01 26.87 -4.59
C PRO A 293 -2.44 25.53 -4.09
N PHE A 294 -3.31 24.55 -3.85
CA PHE A 294 -2.92 23.25 -3.32
C PHE A 294 -1.96 22.51 -4.26
N ALA A 295 -0.78 22.12 -3.77
CA ALA A 295 0.30 21.47 -4.51
C ALA A 295 1.13 20.53 -3.62
N GLY A 296 1.80 19.54 -4.20
CA GLY A 296 2.53 18.49 -3.44
C GLY A 296 3.74 18.97 -2.64
N GLY A 297 4.29 20.16 -2.93
CA GLY A 297 5.40 20.74 -2.16
C GLY A 297 4.97 21.44 -0.86
N LEU A 298 3.67 21.51 -0.57
CA LEU A 298 3.15 22.28 0.55
C LEU A 298 3.49 21.64 1.91
N PRO A 299 3.61 22.48 2.97
CA PRO A 299 3.89 22.01 4.31
C PRO A 299 2.79 21.06 4.79
N LEU A 300 3.19 20.02 5.51
CA LEU A 300 2.35 19.02 6.14
C LEU A 300 2.63 19.04 7.65
N THR A 301 1.57 19.12 8.44
CA THR A 301 1.63 19.01 9.90
C THR A 301 0.53 18.09 10.40
N GLY A 302 0.74 17.41 11.52
CA GLY A 302 -0.31 16.59 12.08
C GLY A 302 0.09 15.81 13.33
N THR A 303 -0.90 15.18 13.92
CA THR A 303 -0.79 14.29 15.08
C THR A 303 -1.40 12.95 14.73
N ILE A 304 -0.75 11.85 15.09
CA ILE A 304 -1.29 10.49 15.02
C ILE A 304 -1.20 9.91 16.43
N LEU A 305 -2.34 9.45 16.93
CA LEU A 305 -2.50 8.85 18.25
C LEU A 305 -2.98 7.43 18.06
N CYS A 306 -2.23 6.47 18.57
CA CYS A 306 -2.60 5.07 18.62
C CYS A 306 -2.73 4.69 20.08
N GLY A 307 -3.93 4.36 20.54
CA GLY A 307 -4.19 3.94 21.92
C GLY A 307 -4.47 2.45 21.96
N ASP A 308 -3.57 1.68 22.56
CA ASP A 308 -3.72 0.25 22.86
C ASP A 308 -4.15 -0.62 21.66
N LEU A 309 -3.54 -0.41 20.50
CA LEU A 309 -3.80 -1.22 19.31
C LEU A 309 -3.26 -2.63 19.50
N ASN A 310 -4.06 -3.64 19.15
CA ASN A 310 -3.59 -5.02 19.16
C ASN A 310 -2.46 -5.21 18.12
N VAL A 311 -1.38 -5.88 18.53
CA VAL A 311 -0.18 -6.11 17.73
C VAL A 311 -0.06 -7.52 17.17
N ASP A 312 -1.08 -8.36 17.32
CA ASP A 312 -1.09 -9.72 16.76
C ASP A 312 -0.67 -9.71 15.27
N LEU A 313 -1.16 -8.74 14.48
CA LEU A 313 -0.75 -8.48 13.08
C LEU A 313 0.77 -8.48 12.84
N LEU A 314 1.56 -8.03 13.82
CA LEU A 314 3.02 -7.98 13.72
C LEU A 314 3.66 -9.38 13.64
N GLY A 315 2.95 -10.43 14.05
CA GLY A 315 3.39 -11.82 13.89
C GLY A 315 3.65 -12.19 12.43
N SER A 316 3.01 -11.49 11.49
CA SER A 316 3.26 -11.70 10.06
C SER A 316 4.63 -11.19 9.60
N PHE A 317 5.31 -10.31 10.36
CA PHE A 317 6.65 -9.80 10.00
C PHE A 317 7.81 -10.60 10.58
N VAL A 318 7.55 -11.45 11.57
CA VAL A 318 8.61 -12.11 12.35
C VAL A 318 8.34 -13.61 12.34
N ASP A 319 9.07 -14.31 11.48
CA ASP A 319 8.93 -15.76 11.31
C ASP A 319 9.10 -16.51 12.64
N TYR A 320 8.26 -17.52 12.86
CA TYR A 320 8.28 -18.40 14.03
C TYR A 320 8.06 -17.70 15.38
N SER A 321 7.60 -16.45 15.38
CA SER A 321 7.18 -15.73 16.58
C SER A 321 5.67 -15.50 16.60
N GLN A 322 5.09 -15.49 17.79
CA GLN A 322 3.68 -15.17 18.03
C GLN A 322 3.63 -14.02 19.03
N PRO A 323 3.79 -12.77 18.57
CA PRO A 323 3.61 -11.61 19.41
C PRO A 323 2.13 -11.44 19.73
N SER A 324 1.84 -11.16 20.99
CA SER A 324 0.53 -10.69 21.44
C SER A 324 0.74 -9.51 22.38
N GLY A 325 -0.12 -8.50 22.32
CA GLY A 325 0.10 -7.31 23.14
C GLY A 325 -0.59 -6.06 22.65
N ARG A 326 -0.12 -4.92 23.15
CA ARG A 326 -0.69 -3.61 22.89
C ARG A 326 0.39 -2.62 22.47
N LEU A 327 0.08 -1.85 21.43
CA LEU A 327 0.88 -0.74 20.95
C LEU A 327 0.18 0.58 21.26
N HIS A 328 0.92 1.46 21.90
CA HIS A 328 0.57 2.85 22.10
C HIS A 328 1.56 3.74 21.34
N ALA A 329 1.07 4.77 20.67
CA ALA A 329 1.92 5.70 19.93
C ALA A 329 1.38 7.13 19.96
N ASP A 330 2.27 8.07 20.22
CA ASP A 330 2.02 9.51 20.17
C ASP A 330 3.00 10.13 19.18
N LEU A 331 2.52 10.40 17.96
CA LEU A 331 3.35 10.79 16.84
C LEU A 331 2.95 12.17 16.28
N LEU A 332 3.97 12.91 15.86
CA LEU A 332 3.89 14.18 15.15
C LEU A 332 4.39 14.00 13.72
N LEU A 333 3.59 14.47 12.78
CA LEU A 333 3.91 14.53 11.37
C LEU A 333 4.28 15.97 11.02
N ALA A 334 5.39 16.15 10.30
CA ALA A 334 5.90 17.43 9.84
C ALA A 334 6.48 17.31 8.41
N GLY A 335 7.01 18.40 7.86
CA GLY A 335 7.67 18.39 6.56
C GLY A 335 6.74 18.81 5.43
N THR A 336 6.71 18.03 4.34
CA THR A 336 5.88 18.31 3.16
C THR A 336 5.09 17.07 2.75
N LEU A 337 4.03 17.23 1.95
CA LEU A 337 3.23 16.10 1.43
C LEU A 337 4.08 15.04 0.70
N ILE A 338 5.15 15.45 0.00
CA ILE A 338 6.05 14.55 -0.73
C ILE A 338 7.25 14.05 0.09
N ARG A 339 7.55 14.69 1.21
CA ARG A 339 8.64 14.30 2.14
C ARG A 339 8.16 14.51 3.58
N PRO A 340 7.28 13.62 4.08
CA PRO A 340 6.84 13.67 5.46
C PRO A 340 7.99 13.31 6.40
N LYS A 341 7.99 13.93 7.58
CA LYS A 341 8.91 13.65 8.68
C LYS A 341 8.07 13.24 9.89
N LEU A 342 8.34 12.07 10.43
CA LEU A 342 7.65 11.53 11.61
C LEU A 342 8.54 11.69 12.84
N SER A 343 7.95 12.04 13.97
CA SER A 343 8.63 12.09 15.27
C SER A 343 7.66 11.73 16.37
N GLY A 344 8.15 11.32 17.55
CA GLY A 344 7.30 10.97 18.68
C GLY A 344 7.68 9.63 19.30
N LYS A 345 6.80 9.11 20.17
CA LYS A 345 7.06 7.91 20.96
C LYS A 345 6.14 6.78 20.57
N ILE A 346 6.69 5.58 20.51
CA ILE A 346 5.94 4.33 20.33
C ILE A 346 6.33 3.43 21.51
N SER A 347 5.35 2.83 22.16
CA SER A 347 5.56 1.84 23.21
C SER A 347 4.74 0.60 22.90
N LEU A 348 5.40 -0.55 23.00
CA LEU A 348 4.82 -1.87 22.82
C LEU A 348 4.99 -2.64 24.13
N ALA A 349 3.92 -3.25 24.62
CA ALA A 349 3.98 -4.17 25.75
C ALA A 349 3.17 -5.43 25.43
N GLY A 350 3.64 -6.60 25.84
CA GLY A 350 2.94 -7.84 25.48
C GLY A 350 3.58 -9.12 26.01
N GLU A 351 3.45 -10.18 25.21
CA GLU A 351 4.13 -11.47 25.32
C GLU A 351 4.53 -11.93 23.91
N VAL A 352 5.64 -12.64 23.78
CA VAL A 352 6.07 -13.19 22.48
C VAL A 352 6.47 -14.64 22.66
N GLY A 353 5.74 -15.56 22.04
CA GLY A 353 6.18 -16.95 21.93
C GLY A 353 7.18 -17.09 20.79
N ILE A 354 8.32 -17.76 21.01
CA ILE A 354 9.29 -18.10 19.96
C ILE A 354 9.35 -19.61 19.82
N LEU A 355 8.45 -20.13 18.97
CA LEU A 355 8.16 -21.57 18.88
C LEU A 355 9.37 -22.39 18.43
N SER A 356 10.20 -21.83 17.54
CA SER A 356 11.40 -22.49 17.03
C SER A 356 12.52 -22.65 18.08
N GLN A 357 12.45 -21.89 19.17
CA GLN A 357 13.35 -22.01 20.32
C GLN A 357 12.65 -22.60 21.56
N GLY A 358 11.34 -22.87 21.50
CA GLY A 358 10.59 -23.39 22.65
C GLY A 358 10.45 -22.41 23.84
N ILE A 359 10.79 -21.12 23.65
CA ILE A 359 10.77 -20.12 24.71
C ILE A 359 9.59 -19.16 24.58
N SER A 360 9.24 -18.54 25.71
CA SER A 360 8.32 -17.41 25.77
C SER A 360 9.05 -16.20 26.35
N LEU A 361 8.87 -15.05 25.71
CA LEU A 361 9.27 -13.75 26.22
C LEU A 361 8.13 -13.17 27.05
N HIS A 362 8.37 -13.03 28.34
CA HIS A 362 7.43 -12.44 29.29
C HIS A 362 7.71 -10.96 29.48
N ASN A 363 6.63 -10.19 29.55
CA ASN A 363 6.62 -8.75 29.68
C ASN A 363 7.62 -8.02 28.74
N PRO A 364 7.72 -8.38 27.43
CA PRO A 364 8.45 -7.56 26.49
C PRO A 364 7.91 -6.13 26.51
N GLU A 365 8.78 -5.17 26.81
CA GLU A 365 8.52 -3.75 26.69
C GLU A 365 9.50 -3.18 25.66
N ILE A 366 8.98 -2.62 24.56
CA ILE A 366 9.78 -1.95 23.54
C ILE A 366 9.33 -0.50 23.47
N THR A 367 10.28 0.42 23.57
CA THR A 367 10.05 1.85 23.40
C THR A 367 10.90 2.37 22.25
N LEU A 368 10.25 3.11 21.35
CA LEU A 368 10.89 3.81 20.25
C LEU A 368 10.69 5.31 20.47
N ASP A 369 11.79 6.07 20.42
CA ASP A 369 11.78 7.53 20.44
C ASP A 369 12.30 8.02 19.09
N ALA A 370 11.37 8.42 18.22
CA ALA A 370 11.64 8.81 16.86
C ALA A 370 11.79 10.33 16.74
N ASP A 371 12.86 10.75 16.07
CA ASP A 371 13.04 12.08 15.54
C ASP A 371 13.21 12.01 14.01
N PRO A 372 13.23 13.15 13.29
CA PRO A 372 13.30 13.12 11.83
C PRO A 372 14.57 12.52 11.20
N GLU A 373 15.63 12.28 11.97
CA GLU A 373 16.92 11.78 11.49
C GLU A 373 17.29 10.41 12.09
N GLN A 374 16.76 10.07 13.25
CA GLN A 374 17.02 8.80 13.94
C GLN A 374 15.83 8.35 14.78
N THR A 375 15.78 7.05 15.07
CA THR A 375 14.92 6.48 16.11
C THR A 375 15.78 5.75 17.12
N ARG A 376 15.62 6.08 18.40
CA ARG A 376 16.23 5.32 19.49
C ARG A 376 15.30 4.18 19.88
N LEU A 377 15.87 3.01 20.11
CA LEU A 377 15.16 1.81 20.55
C LEU A 377 15.70 1.42 21.93
N HIS A 378 14.79 1.17 22.86
CA HIS A 378 15.06 0.49 24.12
C HIS A 378 14.04 -0.63 24.28
N GLY A 379 14.51 -1.86 24.46
CA GLY A 379 13.69 -3.05 24.60
C GLY A 379 14.16 -3.90 25.77
N VAL A 380 13.24 -4.46 26.53
CA VAL A 380 13.52 -5.41 27.61
C VAL A 380 12.54 -6.58 27.53
N ALA A 381 12.97 -7.78 27.89
CA ALA A 381 12.10 -8.95 27.99
C ALA A 381 12.67 -9.96 28.99
N ALA A 382 11.81 -10.77 29.61
CA ALA A 382 12.22 -11.87 30.48
C ALA A 382 12.01 -13.22 29.78
N SER A 383 12.89 -14.20 30.04
CA SER A 383 12.67 -15.60 29.64
C SER A 383 13.33 -16.54 30.64
N GLY A 384 12.58 -17.55 31.10
CA GLY A 384 12.94 -18.33 32.27
C GLY A 384 13.15 -17.44 33.49
N ASP A 385 14.26 -17.64 34.21
CA ASP A 385 14.64 -16.84 35.38
C ASP A 385 15.50 -15.60 35.04
N GLY A 386 15.73 -15.34 33.75
CA GLY A 386 16.62 -14.26 33.29
C GLY A 386 15.93 -13.21 32.43
N PHE A 387 16.74 -12.28 31.93
CA PHE A 387 16.27 -11.16 31.12
C PHE A 387 17.25 -10.79 30.01
N ILE A 388 16.72 -10.11 28.99
CA ILE A 388 17.47 -9.55 27.87
C ILE A 388 17.05 -8.11 27.63
N ASN A 389 18.03 -7.28 27.30
CA ASN A 389 17.88 -5.86 27.01
C ASN A 389 18.48 -5.57 25.63
N VAL A 390 17.81 -4.73 24.85
CA VAL A 390 18.25 -4.27 23.54
C VAL A 390 18.20 -2.76 23.51
N ASP A 391 19.33 -2.12 23.27
CA ASP A 391 19.46 -0.67 23.18
C ASP A 391 20.11 -0.28 21.86
N GLY A 392 19.66 0.80 21.24
CA GLY A 392 20.39 1.34 20.10
C GLY A 392 19.61 2.34 19.27
N ARG A 393 19.95 2.43 18.00
CA ARG A 393 19.36 3.42 17.10
C ARG A 393 19.29 2.97 15.64
N LEU A 394 18.24 3.43 14.99
CA LEU A 394 18.09 3.50 13.55
C LEU A 394 18.40 4.92 13.11
N GLN A 395 19.18 5.11 12.05
CA GLN A 395 19.44 6.42 11.43
C GLN A 395 18.89 6.40 10.02
N TYR A 396 18.20 7.46 9.63
CA TYR A 396 17.57 7.61 8.32
C TYR A 396 18.15 8.81 7.59
N GLY A 397 18.42 8.67 6.29
CA GLY A 397 18.93 9.78 5.48
C GLY A 397 18.94 9.46 3.99
N GLU A 398 19.61 10.31 3.20
CA GLU A 398 19.70 10.13 1.74
C GLU A 398 20.39 8.81 1.32
N ARG A 399 21.17 8.21 2.21
CA ARG A 399 21.86 6.94 1.99
C ARG A 399 21.06 5.71 2.43
N GLY A 400 19.80 5.89 2.82
CA GLY A 400 18.93 4.82 3.33
C GLY A 400 18.90 4.76 4.85
N VAL A 401 18.72 3.54 5.38
CA VAL A 401 18.57 3.26 6.81
C VAL A 401 19.80 2.52 7.30
N SER A 402 20.35 2.91 8.45
CA SER A 402 21.38 2.15 9.15
C SER A 402 20.99 1.86 10.60
N ALA A 403 21.31 0.66 11.08
CA ALA A 403 20.97 0.14 12.40
C ALA A 403 22.24 -0.14 13.22
N ASP A 404 22.19 0.17 14.51
CA ASP A 404 23.23 -0.13 15.49
C ASP A 404 22.58 -0.41 16.85
N PHE A 405 22.58 -1.69 17.25
CA PHE A 405 21.95 -2.17 18.48
C PHE A 405 22.94 -2.97 19.32
N THR A 406 22.86 -2.81 20.63
CA THR A 406 23.54 -3.63 21.63
C THR A 406 22.52 -4.52 22.32
N ILE A 407 22.85 -5.79 22.47
CA ILE A 407 21.99 -6.82 23.07
C ILE A 407 22.77 -7.37 24.27
N ASN A 408 22.24 -7.17 25.48
CA ASN A 408 22.84 -7.64 26.71
C ASN A 408 21.80 -8.43 27.51
N GLY A 409 22.19 -9.49 28.18
CA GLY A 409 21.26 -10.25 29.02
C GLY A 409 21.96 -10.92 30.18
N HIS A 410 21.16 -11.46 31.08
CA HIS A 410 21.65 -12.23 32.21
C HIS A 410 20.71 -13.39 32.50
N ASN A 411 21.29 -14.59 32.59
CA ASN A 411 20.64 -15.87 32.82
C ASN A 411 19.44 -16.12 31.89
N PHE A 412 19.49 -15.57 30.67
CA PHE A 412 18.36 -15.57 29.74
C PHE A 412 18.19 -16.95 29.12
N LEU A 413 17.01 -17.54 29.26
CA LEU A 413 16.69 -18.81 28.60
C LEU A 413 16.58 -18.58 27.09
N ALA A 414 17.60 -18.98 26.33
CA ALA A 414 17.69 -18.72 24.89
C ALA A 414 17.03 -19.81 24.03
N VAL A 415 16.93 -21.03 24.57
CA VAL A 415 16.24 -22.16 23.95
C VAL A 415 15.82 -23.13 25.03
N ASP A 416 14.63 -23.71 24.89
CA ASP A 416 14.06 -24.70 25.79
C ASP A 416 13.28 -25.75 24.99
N LEU A 417 14.01 -26.68 24.41
CA LEU A 417 13.46 -27.80 23.63
C LEU A 417 13.72 -29.12 24.37
N PRO A 418 12.93 -30.18 24.10
CA PRO A 418 13.12 -31.48 24.75
C PRO A 418 14.53 -32.05 24.58
N GLU A 419 15.19 -31.77 23.45
CA GLU A 419 16.53 -32.25 23.16
C GLU A 419 17.64 -31.34 23.69
N TYR A 420 17.36 -30.06 23.91
CA TYR A 420 18.35 -29.10 24.41
C TYR A 420 17.72 -27.86 25.02
N SER A 421 18.28 -27.43 26.15
CA SER A 421 17.88 -26.22 26.88
C SER A 421 19.13 -25.45 27.30
N PHE A 422 19.18 -24.14 27.08
CA PHE A 422 20.36 -23.31 27.39
C PHE A 422 19.97 -21.95 27.95
N ALA A 423 20.56 -21.60 29.10
CA ALA A 423 20.53 -20.25 29.67
C ALA A 423 21.86 -19.52 29.41
N VAL A 424 21.79 -18.26 28.99
CA VAL A 424 22.96 -17.52 28.49
C VAL A 424 23.04 -16.08 29.01
N ASP A 425 24.27 -15.58 29.09
CA ASP A 425 24.64 -14.18 29.31
C ASP A 425 25.19 -13.61 27.99
N PRO A 426 24.34 -13.02 27.12
CA PRO A 426 24.79 -12.42 25.88
C PRO A 426 25.34 -11.01 26.11
N ALA A 427 26.40 -10.68 25.37
CA ALA A 427 26.94 -9.33 25.21
C ALA A 427 27.29 -9.13 23.72
N MET A 428 26.30 -8.69 22.95
CA MET A 428 26.35 -8.66 21.48
C MET A 428 26.06 -7.26 20.93
N ARG A 429 26.49 -7.04 19.70
CA ARG A 429 26.18 -5.85 18.90
C ARG A 429 25.77 -6.26 17.51
N PHE A 430 24.63 -5.74 17.09
CA PHE A 430 24.14 -5.82 15.74
C PHE A 430 24.37 -4.50 15.02
N THR A 431 24.92 -4.54 13.81
CA THR A 431 25.02 -3.39 12.91
C THR A 431 24.54 -3.79 11.53
N GLY A 432 23.79 -2.92 10.84
CA GLY A 432 23.29 -3.24 9.50
C GLY A 432 22.69 -2.06 8.75
N ASP A 433 22.24 -2.34 7.54
CA ASP A 433 21.49 -1.45 6.65
C ASP A 433 20.45 -2.27 5.87
N LEU A 434 19.85 -1.68 4.83
CA LEU A 434 18.85 -2.36 3.99
C LEU A 434 19.39 -3.54 3.18
N ASP A 435 20.72 -3.68 3.03
CA ASP A 435 21.36 -4.69 2.18
C ASP A 435 22.05 -5.79 3.00
N LYS A 436 22.60 -5.45 4.17
CA LYS A 436 23.41 -6.36 4.99
C LYS A 436 23.28 -6.14 6.49
N GLY A 437 23.59 -7.18 7.25
CA GLY A 437 23.67 -7.16 8.71
C GLY A 437 24.87 -7.94 9.25
N ARG A 438 25.33 -7.54 10.42
CA ARG A 438 26.40 -8.21 11.16
C ARG A 438 26.04 -8.27 12.63
N LEU A 439 26.00 -9.49 13.17
CA LEU A 439 25.93 -9.74 14.62
C LEU A 439 27.32 -10.14 15.12
N SER A 440 27.81 -9.48 16.16
CA SER A 440 29.11 -9.80 16.75
C SER A 440 29.13 -9.63 18.25
N GLY A 441 29.94 -10.41 18.97
CA GLY A 441 30.08 -10.27 20.41
C GLY A 441 30.45 -11.56 21.12
N LYS A 442 30.12 -11.62 22.41
CA LYS A 442 30.35 -12.79 23.26
C LYS A 442 29.02 -13.30 23.82
N VAL A 443 28.88 -14.61 23.93
CA VAL A 443 27.79 -15.27 24.65
C VAL A 443 28.40 -16.26 25.63
N THR A 444 28.09 -16.13 26.91
CA THR A 444 28.47 -17.13 27.92
C THR A 444 27.27 -18.03 28.18
N VAL A 445 27.43 -19.34 28.05
CA VAL A 445 26.42 -20.34 28.40
C VAL A 445 26.53 -20.62 29.88
N VAL A 446 25.56 -20.17 30.66
CA VAL A 446 25.55 -20.25 32.13
C VAL A 446 25.20 -21.66 32.58
N SER A 447 24.14 -22.23 32.01
CA SER A 447 23.70 -23.59 32.23
C SER A 447 23.12 -24.19 30.95
N GLY A 448 23.15 -25.51 30.85
CA GLY A 448 22.56 -26.19 29.71
C GLY A 448 22.33 -27.68 29.91
N LEU A 449 21.42 -28.21 29.12
CA LEU A 449 21.08 -29.63 29.04
C LEU A 449 21.05 -30.03 27.58
N ILE A 450 21.67 -31.15 27.24
CA ILE A 450 21.65 -31.76 25.89
C ILE A 450 21.22 -33.22 26.05
N GLU A 451 19.97 -33.52 25.71
CA GLU A 451 19.32 -34.84 25.83
C GLU A 451 18.68 -35.30 24.52
N PRO A 452 19.48 -35.69 23.52
CA PRO A 452 18.95 -36.08 22.23
C PRO A 452 18.16 -37.40 22.32
N HIS A 453 16.90 -37.39 21.86
CA HIS A 453 15.98 -38.51 21.98
C HIS A 453 16.00 -39.50 20.77
N TYR A 454 16.51 -39.11 19.59
CA TYR A 454 16.48 -39.96 18.39
C TYR A 454 17.62 -39.63 17.38
N LEU A 455 18.36 -40.63 16.90
CA LEU A 455 19.23 -40.50 15.72
C LEU A 455 18.39 -40.91 14.50
N PRO A 456 18.11 -40.04 13.51
CA PRO A 456 17.83 -40.55 12.18
C PRO A 456 19.09 -41.27 11.69
N ASP A 457 18.92 -42.45 11.07
CA ASP A 457 20.00 -43.04 10.27
C ASP A 457 20.51 -41.99 9.28
N THR A 458 21.81 -41.70 9.31
CA THR A 458 22.47 -40.75 8.43
C THR A 458 22.42 -41.26 6.99
N VAL A 459 21.33 -40.98 6.30
CA VAL A 459 21.33 -40.80 4.85
C VAL A 459 21.20 -39.30 4.67
N SER A 460 22.31 -38.64 4.34
CA SER A 460 22.27 -37.29 3.78
C SER A 460 21.32 -37.34 2.60
N VAL A 461 20.14 -36.74 2.72
CA VAL A 461 19.34 -36.39 1.55
C VAL A 461 20.20 -35.36 0.84
N SER A 462 20.78 -35.77 -0.29
CA SER A 462 21.38 -34.85 -1.25
C SER A 462 20.41 -33.69 -1.44
N ASP A 463 20.88 -32.45 -1.27
CA ASP A 463 20.14 -31.25 -1.63
C ASP A 463 19.91 -31.25 -3.15
N ASP A 464 18.91 -31.99 -3.60
CA ASP A 464 18.43 -31.97 -4.97
C ASP A 464 16.91 -32.07 -4.95
N VAL A 465 16.29 -31.00 -4.43
CA VAL A 465 14.93 -30.63 -4.79
C VAL A 465 14.90 -29.15 -5.11
N ILE A 466 15.34 -28.81 -6.32
CA ILE A 466 14.95 -27.55 -6.95
C ILE A 466 13.51 -27.74 -7.42
N MET A 467 12.53 -27.26 -6.66
CA MET A 467 11.20 -27.02 -7.21
C MET A 467 11.28 -25.83 -8.17
N ILE A 468 11.30 -26.11 -9.47
CA ILE A 468 11.12 -25.10 -10.51
C ILE A 468 9.65 -24.69 -10.50
N ASN A 469 9.29 -23.69 -9.70
CA ASN A 469 8.14 -22.86 -10.02
C ASN A 469 8.57 -21.84 -11.09
N LYS A 470 8.17 -22.11 -12.33
CA LYS A 470 8.19 -21.12 -13.41
C LYS A 470 7.18 -20.03 -13.06
N GLY A 471 7.68 -18.83 -12.77
CA GLY A 471 6.85 -17.64 -12.66
C GLY A 471 7.62 -16.46 -12.09
N GLU A 472 8.16 -15.65 -13.00
CA GLU A 472 8.61 -14.25 -12.82
C GLU A 472 9.84 -13.98 -11.95
N GLN A 473 10.78 -13.23 -12.54
CA GLN A 473 11.99 -12.73 -11.92
C GLN A 473 11.64 -11.78 -10.77
N ALA A 474 11.60 -12.29 -9.55
CA ALA A 474 11.83 -11.48 -8.36
C ALA A 474 13.35 -11.28 -8.21
N ALA A 475 13.78 -10.02 -8.11
CA ALA A 475 15.18 -9.67 -7.93
C ALA A 475 15.76 -10.36 -6.69
N ASP A 476 16.82 -11.15 -6.90
CA ASP A 476 17.61 -11.86 -5.89
C ASP A 476 18.44 -10.86 -5.07
N SER A 477 17.78 -10.10 -4.19
CA SER A 477 18.44 -9.32 -3.15
C SER A 477 18.17 -9.98 -1.80
N ARG A 478 18.71 -11.19 -1.61
CA ARG A 478 18.77 -11.81 -0.27
C ARG A 478 19.63 -10.92 0.63
N TRP A 479 19.02 -10.37 1.67
CA TRP A 479 19.70 -9.58 2.69
C TRP A 479 20.87 -10.37 3.28
N GLN A 480 22.07 -9.78 3.25
CA GLN A 480 23.32 -10.48 3.56
C GLN A 480 23.61 -10.45 5.06
N PHE A 481 23.45 -11.58 5.75
CA PHE A 481 23.68 -11.68 7.19
C PHE A 481 25.02 -12.35 7.52
N SER A 482 25.79 -11.76 8.43
CA SER A 482 27.03 -12.35 8.94
C SER A 482 27.06 -12.39 10.47
N MET A 483 27.73 -13.40 11.02
CA MET A 483 27.87 -13.60 12.47
C MET A 483 29.33 -13.83 12.86
N ASP A 484 29.74 -13.27 13.98
CA ASP A 484 31.07 -13.47 14.57
C ASP A 484 30.99 -13.45 16.10
N MET A 485 30.88 -14.63 16.69
CA MET A 485 30.50 -14.82 18.09
C MET A 485 31.56 -15.63 18.83
N ALA A 486 32.04 -15.11 19.96
CA ALA A 486 32.76 -15.90 20.95
C ALA A 486 31.75 -16.55 21.89
N VAL A 487 31.76 -17.88 21.95
CA VAL A 487 30.91 -18.69 22.82
C VAL A 487 31.77 -19.29 23.92
N ASP A 488 31.46 -18.96 25.15
CA ASP A 488 32.14 -19.43 26.36
C ASP A 488 31.19 -20.37 27.11
N LEU A 489 31.56 -21.65 27.16
CA LEU A 489 30.77 -22.70 27.81
C LEU A 489 31.14 -22.75 29.29
N GLY A 490 30.19 -22.36 30.15
CA GLY A 490 30.32 -22.45 31.60
C GLY A 490 30.45 -23.87 32.12
N GLU A 491 30.38 -24.04 33.45
CA GLU A 491 30.66 -25.34 34.08
C GLU A 491 29.44 -26.25 34.22
N ASP A 492 28.22 -25.72 34.07
CA ASP A 492 26.98 -26.45 34.32
C ASP A 492 26.20 -26.79 33.04
N ILE A 493 26.93 -27.34 32.07
CA ILE A 493 26.34 -27.81 30.81
C ILE A 493 26.42 -29.31 30.80
N SER A 494 25.29 -29.97 30.89
CA SER A 494 25.19 -31.42 30.94
C SER A 494 24.81 -32.01 29.60
N ILE A 495 25.41 -33.14 29.25
CA ILE A 495 25.04 -33.96 28.11
C ILE A 495 24.63 -35.34 28.61
N ASN A 496 23.51 -35.85 28.11
CA ASN A 496 23.00 -37.18 28.43
C ASN A 496 22.23 -37.76 27.25
N GLY A 497 22.87 -38.63 26.47
CA GLY A 497 22.26 -39.21 25.29
C GLY A 497 23.15 -40.24 24.63
N TYR A 498 22.55 -41.23 23.96
CA TYR A 498 23.26 -42.28 23.23
C TYR A 498 24.34 -43.02 24.06
N GLY A 499 24.08 -43.18 25.36
CA GLY A 499 25.01 -43.82 26.29
C GLY A 499 26.16 -42.91 26.77
N LEU A 500 26.28 -41.68 26.26
CA LEU A 500 27.21 -40.67 26.75
C LEU A 500 26.54 -39.84 27.85
N SER A 501 27.20 -39.68 28.99
CA SER A 501 26.84 -38.67 29.98
C SER A 501 28.06 -37.91 30.46
N GLY A 502 27.91 -36.64 30.85
CA GLY A 502 29.01 -35.84 31.38
C GLY A 502 28.73 -34.35 31.39
N ARG A 503 29.76 -33.54 31.67
CA ARG A 503 29.69 -32.09 31.61
C ARG A 503 30.56 -31.52 30.51
N LEU A 504 30.03 -30.55 29.76
CA LEU A 504 30.75 -29.82 28.73
C LEU A 504 31.29 -28.51 29.29
N GLY A 505 32.39 -28.03 28.71
CA GLY A 505 32.94 -26.70 28.95
C GLY A 505 33.98 -26.36 27.89
N GLY A 506 34.47 -25.11 27.87
CA GLY A 506 35.48 -24.65 26.91
C GLY A 506 35.00 -23.47 26.07
N ASP A 507 35.74 -23.16 25.00
CA ASP A 507 35.56 -21.93 24.24
C ASP A 507 35.48 -22.22 22.74
N LEU A 508 34.57 -21.53 22.06
CA LEU A 508 34.35 -21.61 20.62
C LEU A 508 34.26 -20.22 20.00
N GLN A 509 34.96 -19.99 18.90
CA GLN A 509 34.66 -18.91 17.98
C GLN A 509 33.76 -19.44 16.87
N VAL A 510 32.54 -18.92 16.77
CA VAL A 510 31.56 -19.31 15.76
C VAL A 510 31.39 -18.16 14.76
N LYS A 511 31.51 -18.48 13.47
CA LYS A 511 31.36 -17.50 12.39
C LYS A 511 30.38 -18.00 11.34
N MET A 512 29.53 -17.09 10.85
CA MET A 512 28.65 -17.36 9.73
C MET A 512 28.90 -16.33 8.62
N THR A 513 29.11 -16.80 7.40
CA THR A 513 29.25 -15.95 6.21
C THR A 513 27.89 -15.64 5.60
N PRO A 514 27.76 -14.59 4.75
CA PRO A 514 26.52 -14.27 4.04
C PRO A 514 25.93 -15.41 3.21
N GLU A 515 26.76 -16.38 2.79
CA GLU A 515 26.35 -17.58 2.07
C GLU A 515 25.72 -18.65 2.98
N GLY A 516 25.65 -18.41 4.30
CA GLY A 516 25.08 -19.32 5.30
C GLY A 516 26.06 -20.37 5.83
N LEU A 517 27.34 -20.30 5.48
CA LEU A 517 28.34 -21.27 5.94
C LEU A 517 28.72 -21.00 7.41
N LEU A 518 28.36 -21.92 8.30
CA LEU A 518 28.67 -21.86 9.73
C LEU A 518 29.98 -22.61 10.04
N THR A 519 30.97 -21.88 10.54
CA THR A 519 32.31 -22.39 10.86
C THR A 519 32.68 -22.16 12.32
N GLY A 520 33.54 -23.03 12.86
CA GLY A 520 33.95 -22.98 14.26
C GLY A 520 35.43 -23.15 14.46
N THR A 521 36.01 -22.45 15.43
CA THR A 521 37.37 -22.71 15.93
C THR A 521 37.37 -22.73 17.45
N GLY A 522 37.92 -23.77 18.07
CA GLY A 522 37.96 -23.86 19.53
C GLY A 522 37.96 -25.30 20.02
N ILE A 523 37.82 -25.47 21.33
CA ILE A 523 37.88 -26.77 21.99
C ILE A 523 36.74 -26.85 23.00
N VAL A 524 35.95 -27.91 22.92
CA VAL A 524 34.99 -28.31 23.95
C VAL A 524 35.53 -29.52 24.67
N ASP A 525 35.68 -29.41 26.00
CA ASP A 525 36.10 -30.49 26.87
C ASP A 525 34.88 -31.20 27.45
N LEU A 526 34.89 -32.53 27.44
CA LEU A 526 33.96 -33.38 28.17
C LEU A 526 34.61 -33.80 29.49
N ARG A 527 34.09 -33.29 30.60
CA ARG A 527 34.55 -33.53 31.97
C ARG A 527 33.62 -34.51 32.67
N ASN A 528 34.20 -35.36 33.53
CA ASN A 528 33.46 -36.36 34.30
C ASN A 528 32.54 -37.22 33.43
N GLY A 529 32.99 -37.55 32.22
CA GLY A 529 32.19 -38.25 31.23
C GLY A 529 32.12 -39.76 31.49
N LYS A 530 30.99 -40.39 31.16
CA LYS A 530 30.82 -41.84 31.12
C LYS A 530 30.26 -42.24 29.77
N PHE A 531 30.74 -43.37 29.26
CA PHE A 531 30.21 -43.96 28.04
C PHE A 531 29.69 -45.37 28.34
N THR A 532 28.41 -45.59 28.10
CA THR A 532 27.75 -46.87 28.34
C THR A 532 27.41 -47.54 27.02
N MET A 533 28.05 -48.67 26.74
CA MET A 533 27.83 -49.45 25.54
C MET A 533 27.67 -50.94 25.91
N TYR A 534 26.67 -51.60 25.33
CA TYR A 534 26.39 -53.03 25.57
C TYR A 534 26.29 -53.41 27.07
N GLY A 535 25.73 -52.52 27.89
CA GLY A 535 25.57 -52.74 29.34
C GLY A 535 26.85 -52.56 30.17
N ARG A 536 27.95 -52.10 29.58
CA ARG A 536 29.20 -51.76 30.27
C ARG A 536 29.38 -50.25 30.30
N SER A 537 29.69 -49.70 31.46
CA SER A 537 30.00 -48.28 31.65
C SER A 537 31.52 -48.12 31.74
N LEU A 538 32.07 -47.23 30.90
CA LEU A 538 33.49 -46.88 30.84
C LEU A 538 33.64 -45.41 31.26
N ASP A 539 34.65 -45.11 32.06
CA ASP A 539 34.92 -43.74 32.48
C ASP A 539 35.76 -43.03 31.40
N ILE A 540 35.33 -41.85 30.96
CA ILE A 540 36.04 -41.05 29.96
C ILE A 540 37.16 -40.27 30.66
N THR A 541 38.40 -40.67 30.44
CA THR A 541 39.58 -40.03 31.02
C THR A 541 40.10 -38.86 30.19
N ARG A 542 39.76 -38.82 28.90
CA ARG A 542 40.03 -37.70 28.00
C ARG A 542 38.88 -37.58 27.02
N GLY A 543 38.21 -36.44 26.96
CA GLY A 543 37.20 -36.17 25.95
C GLY A 543 37.35 -34.75 25.44
N LYS A 544 37.85 -34.60 24.22
CA LYS A 544 38.01 -33.30 23.57
C LYS A 544 37.34 -33.32 22.20
N ILE A 545 36.58 -32.27 21.94
CA ILE A 545 35.97 -31.98 20.64
C ILE A 545 36.67 -30.73 20.11
N ILE A 546 37.33 -30.85 18.97
CA ILE A 546 38.25 -29.86 18.42
C ILE A 546 37.67 -29.31 17.12
N PHE A 547 37.44 -28.00 17.09
CA PHE A 547 37.00 -27.28 15.92
C PHE A 547 38.19 -26.54 15.31
N SER A 548 38.52 -26.84 14.05
CA SER A 548 39.75 -26.38 13.39
C SER A 548 39.53 -25.27 12.34
N GLY A 549 38.34 -24.67 12.30
CA GLY A 549 37.94 -23.64 11.32
C GLY A 549 37.03 -24.14 10.20
N GLY A 550 36.71 -25.44 10.17
CA GLY A 550 35.76 -26.04 9.23
C GLY A 550 34.30 -25.90 9.66
N ALA A 551 33.41 -26.62 8.98
CA ALA A 551 31.99 -26.68 9.30
C ALA A 551 31.75 -27.20 10.74
N MET A 552 30.79 -26.60 11.44
CA MET A 552 30.48 -26.92 12.85
C MET A 552 29.90 -28.33 13.06
N ASP A 553 29.37 -28.95 12.02
CA ASP A 553 28.77 -30.29 12.06
C ASP A 553 29.81 -31.43 11.98
N ASN A 554 31.08 -31.10 11.67
CA ASN A 554 32.16 -32.09 11.52
C ASN A 554 33.40 -31.75 12.37
N PRO A 555 33.29 -31.80 13.71
CA PRO A 555 34.43 -31.57 14.59
C PRO A 555 35.39 -32.76 14.63
N GLY A 556 36.66 -32.49 14.96
CA GLY A 556 37.60 -33.54 15.35
C GLY A 556 37.28 -34.05 16.75
N VAL A 557 37.27 -35.37 16.95
CA VAL A 557 36.94 -35.99 18.25
C VAL A 557 38.15 -36.78 18.76
N ASP A 558 38.60 -36.45 19.97
CA ASP A 558 39.69 -37.11 20.70
C ASP A 558 39.18 -37.60 22.05
N ILE A 559 38.67 -38.84 22.07
CA ILE A 559 38.06 -39.47 23.23
C ILE A 559 38.82 -40.74 23.62
N ARG A 560 39.10 -40.90 24.91
CA ARG A 560 39.62 -42.12 25.53
C ARG A 560 38.74 -42.49 26.72
N ALA A 561 38.30 -43.76 26.74
CA ALA A 561 37.53 -44.36 27.83
C ALA A 561 38.19 -45.66 28.29
N GLU A 562 38.16 -45.96 29.59
CA GLU A 562 38.76 -47.15 30.20
C GLU A 562 37.91 -47.80 31.29
#